data_AF-A0A6A6UDG6-F1
#
_entry.id   AF-A0A6A6UDG6-F1
#
_cell.length_a   1.000
_cell.length_b   1.000
_cell.length_c   1.000
_cell.angle_alpha   90.00
_cell.angle_beta   90.00
_cell.angle_gamma   90.00
#
_symmetry.space_group_name_H-M   'P 1'
#
loop_
_entity.id
_entity.type
_entity.pdbx_description
1 polymer ?
#
loop_
_entity_poly.entity_id
_entity_poly.type
_entity_poly.pdbx_seq_one_letter_code
_entity_poly.pdbx_strand_id
1 'polypeptide(L)'
;MHLKLAVVVATQICVVWCLSVPTNLRIARGDVTPESAINTSTSPGLKHTQPSSSLSSSSSSHSIWKPLYLPVTSSQPDPLGIAQVSGFYGPGAWAAWFITGVASWLRIFRRTKDKVDVNTVLFLLGTNWAAVDMLKSIHMLGNLQPNEPEYLVNVEKSMGTYGASFNVAFWGSIHIILQVPATWILFEDMKSRRRRRIFILVVGALLPLIALTANGFGPSLYQIIDYFYLSYPQVGLDSMPALYSKGMALKTHRFMMLLGSHLVLLFIVPLSLLTLWEAAMIGEWTWGLKICLRAIGLLNLAFFILMLAASWLGFWACYPFACLVMIQAIVGLRFTYGIAAFWAFSVIIYCLIYVREAYFHSGSLASESCFFMPCASQTLSDEDQLFGLFAGLTTFAGFEILPPLWAHYKVRHQFVEEWEEKARRFRLRLTHRD
;
A
#
# COMPACT_ATOMS: atom_id res chain seq x y z
N MET A 1 21.52 -19.99 2.48
CA MET A 1 22.19 -18.67 2.34
C MET A 1 21.66 -17.88 1.14
N HIS A 2 21.49 -18.51 -0.03
CA HIS A 2 21.05 -17.85 -1.28
C HIS A 2 19.68 -17.16 -1.23
N LEU A 3 18.69 -17.70 -0.52
CA LEU A 3 17.37 -17.05 -0.40
C LEU A 3 17.43 -15.73 0.41
N LYS A 4 18.28 -15.66 1.45
CA LYS A 4 18.49 -14.43 2.23
C LYS A 4 19.17 -13.36 1.38
N LEU A 5 20.12 -13.75 0.54
CA LEU A 5 20.79 -12.85 -0.39
C LEU A 5 19.84 -12.36 -1.49
N ALA A 6 19.02 -13.25 -2.07
CA ALA A 6 18.06 -12.88 -3.11
C ALA A 6 17.01 -11.87 -2.62
N VAL A 7 16.48 -12.05 -1.41
CA VAL A 7 15.50 -11.11 -0.82
C VAL A 7 16.16 -9.77 -0.46
N VAL A 8 17.38 -9.78 0.08
CA VAL A 8 18.12 -8.54 0.37
C VAL A 8 18.47 -7.79 -0.91
N VAL A 9 18.93 -8.48 -1.96
CA VAL A 9 19.25 -7.90 -3.26
C VAL A 9 17.98 -7.36 -3.94
N ALA A 10 16.87 -8.09 -3.96
CA ALA A 10 15.61 -7.60 -4.51
C ALA A 10 15.09 -6.35 -3.77
N THR A 11 15.19 -6.34 -2.44
CA THR A 11 14.80 -5.17 -1.63
C THR A 11 15.74 -3.99 -1.88
N GLN A 12 17.05 -4.22 -1.98
CA GLN A 12 18.02 -3.16 -2.26
C GLN A 12 17.92 -2.61 -3.69
N ILE A 13 17.65 -3.45 -4.69
CA ILE A 13 17.39 -3.00 -6.06
C ILE A 13 16.12 -2.15 -6.09
N CYS A 14 15.02 -2.57 -5.45
CA CYS A 14 13.81 -1.73 -5.34
C CYS A 14 14.11 -0.38 -4.68
N VAL A 15 14.89 -0.35 -3.60
CA VAL A 15 15.19 0.88 -2.84
C VAL A 15 16.13 1.81 -3.62
N VAL A 16 17.24 1.28 -4.16
CA VAL A 16 18.18 2.06 -4.97
C VAL A 16 17.50 2.58 -6.22
N TRP A 17 16.61 1.80 -6.84
CA TRP A 17 15.92 2.21 -8.06
C TRP A 17 14.81 3.25 -7.79
N CYS A 18 14.03 3.10 -6.71
CA CYS A 18 13.08 4.13 -6.27
C CYS A 18 13.76 5.46 -5.88
N LEU A 19 14.99 5.40 -5.36
CA LEU A 19 15.79 6.59 -5.01
C LEU A 19 16.60 7.15 -6.18
N SER A 20 16.79 6.39 -7.26
CA SER A 20 17.52 6.81 -8.47
C SER A 20 16.63 7.49 -9.52
N VAL A 21 15.41 7.88 -9.15
CA VAL A 21 14.56 8.71 -10.01
C VAL A 21 15.32 10.00 -10.32
N PRO A 22 15.69 10.27 -11.58
CA PRO A 22 16.24 11.56 -11.93
C PRO A 22 15.13 12.59 -11.70
N THR A 23 15.39 13.61 -10.89
CA THR A 23 14.59 14.84 -10.79
C THR A 23 14.63 15.68 -12.08
N ASN A 24 14.77 15.03 -13.25
CA ASN A 24 14.49 15.64 -14.55
C ASN A 24 12.97 15.74 -14.79
N LEU A 25 12.23 16.18 -13.78
CA LEU A 25 11.00 16.91 -14.02
C LEU A 25 11.44 18.28 -14.54
N ARG A 26 11.60 18.37 -15.87
CA ARG A 26 11.38 19.65 -16.54
C ARG A 26 9.93 20.00 -16.24
N ILE A 27 9.72 20.78 -15.18
CA ILE A 27 8.55 21.61 -15.05
C ILE A 27 8.58 22.45 -16.32
N ALA A 28 7.76 22.06 -17.30
CA ALA A 28 7.39 22.96 -18.36
C ALA A 28 6.70 24.12 -17.65
N ARG A 29 7.47 25.16 -17.30
CA ARG A 29 6.93 26.50 -17.12
C ARG A 29 6.28 26.81 -18.46
N GLY A 30 4.99 26.50 -18.57
CA GLY A 30 4.14 27.20 -19.49
C GLY A 30 4.19 28.64 -19.02
N ASP A 31 5.04 29.43 -19.66
CA ASP A 31 4.94 30.88 -19.61
C ASP A 31 3.55 31.20 -20.16
N VAL A 32 2.59 31.37 -19.24
CA VAL A 32 1.29 31.97 -19.54
C VAL A 32 1.61 33.43 -19.81
N THR A 33 1.83 33.75 -21.08
CA THR A 33 1.84 35.12 -21.56
C THR A 33 0.47 35.74 -21.22
N PRO A 34 0.43 36.87 -20.50
CA PRO A 34 -0.81 37.59 -20.29
C PRO A 34 -1.12 38.38 -21.56
N GLU A 35 -1.65 37.71 -22.57
CA GLU A 35 -2.17 38.38 -23.76
C GLU A 35 -3.60 38.90 -23.49
N SER A 36 -3.61 40.19 -23.14
CA SER A 36 -4.61 41.20 -23.52
C SER A 36 -6.08 40.82 -23.41
N ALA A 37 -6.69 41.40 -22.39
CA ALA A 37 -8.08 41.83 -22.41
C ALA A 37 -8.39 42.64 -23.68
N ILE A 38 -9.22 42.09 -24.57
CA ILE A 38 -10.03 42.86 -25.51
C ILE A 38 -11.45 42.30 -25.49
N ASN A 39 -12.36 43.17 -25.09
CA ASN A 39 -13.81 43.02 -25.10
C ASN A 39 -14.33 42.49 -26.44
N THR A 40 -15.27 41.53 -26.38
CA THR A 40 -16.47 41.59 -27.23
C THR A 40 -17.58 40.72 -26.65
N SER A 41 -18.52 41.41 -26.01
CA SER A 41 -19.85 40.91 -25.71
C SER A 41 -20.62 40.68 -27.02
N THR A 42 -20.74 39.42 -27.43
CA THR A 42 -21.77 39.00 -28.38
C THR A 42 -22.26 37.63 -27.96
N SER A 43 -23.45 37.61 -27.38
CA SER A 43 -24.24 36.41 -27.09
C SER A 43 -24.69 35.79 -28.42
N PRO A 44 -24.30 34.54 -28.76
CA PRO A 44 -24.94 33.80 -29.83
C PRO A 44 -26.01 32.89 -29.20
N GLY A 45 -27.25 33.10 -29.63
CA GLY A 45 -28.39 32.29 -29.25
C GLY A 45 -28.13 30.79 -29.42
N LEU A 46 -28.48 30.03 -28.38
CA LEU A 46 -28.55 28.58 -28.37
C LEU A 46 -29.58 28.12 -29.42
N LYS A 47 -29.14 27.86 -30.65
CA LYS A 47 -29.91 27.04 -31.60
C LYS A 47 -29.73 25.59 -31.19
N HIS A 48 -30.75 25.04 -30.53
CA HIS A 48 -30.91 23.62 -30.31
C HIS A 48 -31.19 22.94 -31.66
N THR A 49 -30.15 22.61 -32.41
CA THR A 49 -30.26 21.73 -33.56
C THR A 49 -30.34 20.29 -33.03
N GLN A 50 -31.54 19.73 -33.01
CA GLN A 50 -31.72 18.29 -32.78
C GLN A 50 -31.00 17.53 -33.91
N PRO A 51 -30.05 16.63 -33.61
CA PRO A 51 -29.53 15.71 -34.60
C PRO A 51 -30.62 14.69 -34.93
N SER A 52 -30.96 14.63 -36.21
CA SER A 52 -31.72 13.55 -36.83
C SER A 52 -31.18 12.19 -36.40
N SER A 53 -32.03 11.41 -35.76
CA SER A 53 -31.78 10.05 -35.28
C SER A 53 -31.56 9.08 -36.44
N SER A 54 -30.32 8.96 -36.91
CA SER A 54 -29.89 7.76 -37.62
C SER A 54 -29.80 6.62 -36.61
N LEU A 55 -30.74 5.67 -36.66
CA LEU A 55 -30.64 4.38 -35.97
C LEU A 55 -29.47 3.59 -36.57
N SER A 56 -28.25 3.89 -36.14
CA SER A 56 -27.14 2.97 -36.26
C SER A 56 -27.42 1.83 -35.28
N SER A 57 -27.73 0.65 -35.81
CA SER A 57 -27.74 -0.61 -35.07
C SER A 57 -26.37 -0.83 -34.44
N SER A 58 -26.20 -0.30 -33.22
CA SER A 58 -25.03 -0.51 -32.39
C SER A 58 -25.00 -1.98 -32.01
N SER A 59 -24.30 -2.77 -32.81
CA SER A 59 -23.84 -4.09 -32.38
C SER A 59 -22.97 -3.84 -31.15
N SER A 60 -23.58 -3.98 -29.99
CA SER A 60 -22.95 -3.88 -28.67
C SER A 60 -22.00 -5.06 -28.52
N SER A 61 -20.88 -5.00 -29.25
CA SER A 61 -19.71 -5.80 -28.96
C SER A 61 -19.24 -5.32 -27.58
N HIS A 62 -19.73 -6.01 -26.55
CA HIS A 62 -19.24 -5.87 -25.19
C HIS A 62 -17.77 -6.28 -25.18
N SER A 63 -16.89 -5.36 -25.57
CA SER A 63 -15.47 -5.60 -25.52
C SER A 63 -15.12 -5.76 -24.04
N ILE A 64 -14.75 -7.00 -23.69
CA ILE A 64 -14.41 -7.45 -22.33
C ILE A 64 -13.23 -6.63 -21.73
N TRP A 65 -12.58 -5.81 -22.55
CA TRP A 65 -11.30 -5.17 -22.31
C TRP A 65 -11.33 -3.65 -22.46
N LYS A 66 -12.48 -2.99 -22.17
CA LYS A 66 -12.54 -1.52 -22.23
C LYS A 66 -11.47 -0.91 -21.30
N PRO A 67 -10.52 -0.13 -21.83
CA PRO A 67 -9.51 0.55 -21.02
C PRO A 67 -10.17 1.64 -20.16
N LEU A 68 -9.70 1.80 -18.93
CA LEU A 68 -10.18 2.79 -17.97
C LEU A 68 -9.28 4.05 -18.02
N TYR A 69 -9.92 5.19 -18.26
CA TYR A 69 -9.30 6.51 -18.24
C TYR A 69 -9.99 7.37 -17.20
N LEU A 70 -9.27 7.69 -16.12
CA LEU A 70 -9.73 8.58 -15.08
C LEU A 70 -9.17 9.98 -15.32
N PRO A 71 -9.98 11.04 -15.12
CA PRO A 71 -9.52 12.43 -15.19
C PRO A 71 -8.72 12.78 -13.93
N VAL A 72 -7.55 12.16 -13.77
CA VAL A 72 -6.62 12.41 -12.67
C VAL A 72 -5.90 13.73 -12.93
N THR A 73 -6.57 14.84 -12.59
CA THR A 73 -6.00 16.19 -12.67
C THR A 73 -6.32 16.97 -11.40
N SER A 74 -5.42 17.87 -11.03
CA SER A 74 -5.67 18.86 -9.97
C SER A 74 -6.05 20.24 -10.53
N SER A 75 -5.99 20.42 -11.85
CA SER A 75 -6.44 21.64 -12.52
C SER A 75 -7.95 21.62 -12.72
N GLN A 76 -8.56 22.81 -12.90
CA GLN A 76 -9.98 22.88 -13.22
C GLN A 76 -10.26 22.41 -14.66
N PRO A 77 -11.30 21.58 -14.89
CA PRO A 77 -12.17 20.99 -13.86
C PRO A 77 -11.48 19.84 -13.11
N ASP A 78 -11.60 19.82 -11.77
CA ASP A 78 -11.10 18.76 -10.88
C ASP A 78 -12.26 17.86 -10.42
N PRO A 79 -12.72 16.94 -11.29
CA PRO A 79 -13.90 16.12 -11.02
C PRO A 79 -13.69 15.14 -9.87
N LEU A 80 -12.45 14.69 -9.65
CA LEU A 80 -12.12 13.70 -8.60
C LEU A 80 -11.69 14.35 -7.28
N GLY A 81 -11.60 15.68 -7.21
CA GLY A 81 -11.13 16.40 -6.04
C GLY A 81 -9.66 16.10 -5.69
N ILE A 82 -8.80 15.86 -6.69
CA ILE A 82 -7.36 15.60 -6.48
C ILE A 82 -6.69 16.82 -5.82
N ALA A 83 -7.14 18.03 -6.12
CA ALA A 83 -6.65 19.25 -5.48
C ALA A 83 -6.95 19.30 -3.97
N GLN A 84 -7.97 18.56 -3.51
CA GLN A 84 -8.42 18.52 -2.12
C GLN A 84 -7.77 17.39 -1.30
N VAL A 85 -6.97 16.54 -1.95
CA VAL A 85 -6.24 15.47 -1.27
C VAL A 85 -5.26 16.08 -0.27
N SER A 86 -5.34 15.61 0.98
CA SER A 86 -4.44 16.05 2.05
C SER A 86 -2.97 15.94 1.65
N GLY A 87 -2.17 16.93 2.05
CA GLY A 87 -0.70 16.92 1.85
C GLY A 87 0.01 15.72 2.46
N PHE A 88 -0.63 15.05 3.42
CA PHE A 88 -0.18 13.78 3.98
C PHE A 88 0.02 12.68 2.91
N TYR A 89 -0.73 12.73 1.81
CA TYR A 89 -0.60 11.80 0.69
C TYR A 89 0.27 12.35 -0.45
N GLY A 90 0.81 13.57 -0.28
CA GLY A 90 1.74 14.16 -1.22
C GLY A 90 3.02 13.34 -1.38
N PRO A 91 3.80 13.60 -2.43
CA PRO A 91 5.01 12.81 -2.76
C PRO A 91 6.02 12.76 -1.62
N GLY A 92 6.26 13.87 -0.92
CA GLY A 92 7.22 13.92 0.19
C GLY A 92 6.82 13.06 1.39
N ALA A 93 5.57 13.22 1.86
CA ALA A 93 5.04 12.44 2.98
C ALA A 93 4.88 10.96 2.63
N TRP A 94 4.43 10.64 1.41
CA TRP A 94 4.39 9.27 0.90
C TRP A 94 5.78 8.64 0.85
N ALA A 95 6.78 9.36 0.33
CA ALA A 95 8.16 8.87 0.27
C ALA A 95 8.71 8.61 1.67
N ALA A 96 8.43 9.48 2.64
CA ALA A 96 8.81 9.28 4.02
C ALA A 96 8.18 8.00 4.61
N TRP A 97 6.87 7.82 4.42
CA TRP A 97 6.16 6.61 4.83
C TRP A 97 6.78 5.35 4.18
N PHE A 98 7.03 5.38 2.87
CA PHE A 98 7.65 4.27 2.15
C PHE A 98 9.05 3.94 2.68
N ILE A 99 9.89 4.96 2.90
CA ILE A 99 11.24 4.82 3.47
C ILE A 99 11.17 4.20 4.86
N THR A 100 10.25 4.62 5.73
CA THR A 100 10.09 3.99 7.06
C THR A 100 9.62 2.53 6.96
N GLY A 101 8.79 2.19 5.97
CA GLY A 101 8.42 0.81 5.66
C GLY A 101 9.62 -0.04 5.23
N VAL A 102 10.46 0.48 4.34
CA VAL A 102 11.73 -0.15 3.92
C VAL A 102 12.69 -0.32 5.10
N ALA A 103 12.86 0.72 5.91
CA ALA A 103 13.70 0.71 7.10
C ALA A 103 13.23 -0.36 8.10
N SER A 104 11.91 -0.49 8.26
CA SER A 104 11.29 -1.55 9.04
C SER A 104 11.69 -2.94 8.51
N TRP A 105 11.63 -3.18 7.18
CA TRP A 105 12.12 -4.43 6.58
C TRP A 105 13.61 -4.69 6.83
N LEU A 106 14.46 -3.68 6.65
CA LEU A 106 15.89 -3.79 6.87
C LEU A 106 16.23 -4.21 8.30
N ARG A 107 15.47 -3.75 9.30
CA ARG A 107 15.62 -4.20 10.69
C ARG A 107 15.32 -5.68 10.87
N ILE A 108 14.33 -6.23 10.16
CA ILE A 108 14.04 -7.67 10.18
C ILE A 108 15.26 -8.45 9.70
N PHE A 109 15.85 -8.02 8.57
CA PHE A 109 17.01 -8.70 7.99
C PHE A 109 18.28 -8.54 8.82
N ARG A 110 18.50 -7.37 9.41
CA ARG A 110 19.68 -7.07 10.25
C ARG A 110 19.60 -7.69 11.64
N ARG A 111 18.42 -8.15 12.08
CA ARG A 111 18.21 -8.73 13.42
C ARG A 111 18.72 -7.79 14.53
N THR A 112 18.45 -6.49 14.40
CA THR A 112 18.98 -5.48 15.32
C THR A 112 18.57 -5.77 16.77
N LYS A 113 19.44 -5.42 17.72
CA LYS A 113 19.26 -5.73 19.14
C LYS A 113 18.43 -4.68 19.89
N ASP A 114 17.98 -3.65 19.20
CA ASP A 114 17.33 -2.48 19.79
C ASP A 114 15.98 -2.84 20.41
N LYS A 115 15.66 -2.18 21.53
CA LYS A 115 14.40 -2.45 22.25
C LYS A 115 13.20 -1.90 21.49
N VAL A 116 13.32 -0.74 20.85
CA VAL A 116 12.22 -0.03 20.20
C VAL A 116 12.46 0.05 18.71
N ASP A 117 11.50 -0.44 17.93
CA ASP A 117 11.55 -0.33 16.48
C ASP A 117 10.84 0.94 16.00
N VAL A 118 11.50 2.10 16.15
CA VAL A 118 11.01 3.42 15.71
C VAL A 118 10.50 3.41 14.25
N ASN A 119 11.24 2.81 13.31
CA ASN A 119 10.84 2.75 11.90
C ASN A 119 9.55 1.97 11.69
N THR A 120 9.39 0.83 12.37
CA THR A 120 8.12 0.08 12.36
C THR A 120 6.99 0.93 12.93
N VAL A 121 7.21 1.62 14.05
CA VAL A 121 6.18 2.46 14.69
C VAL A 121 5.74 3.61 13.78
N LEU A 122 6.67 4.33 13.15
CA LEU A 122 6.36 5.44 12.25
C LEU A 122 5.64 4.96 10.98
N PHE A 123 6.10 3.85 10.39
CA PHE A 123 5.42 3.21 9.27
C PHE A 123 3.98 2.81 9.61
N LEU A 124 3.78 2.19 10.78
CA LEU A 124 2.45 1.83 11.27
C LEU A 124 1.59 3.07 11.53
N LEU A 125 2.15 4.13 12.12
CA LEU A 125 1.42 5.37 12.38
C LEU A 125 0.86 5.97 11.09
N GLY A 126 1.67 6.06 10.03
CA GLY A 126 1.20 6.58 8.74
C GLY A 126 0.13 5.69 8.10
N THR A 127 0.27 4.37 8.22
CA THR A 127 -0.73 3.41 7.73
C THR A 127 -2.05 3.50 8.51
N ASN A 128 -2.00 3.69 9.83
CA ASN A 128 -3.17 3.86 10.68
C ASN A 128 -3.85 5.22 10.43
N TRP A 129 -3.07 6.27 10.19
CA TRP A 129 -3.63 7.58 9.81
C TRP A 129 -4.44 7.48 8.51
N ALA A 130 -3.88 6.80 7.51
CA ALA A 130 -4.60 6.55 6.26
C ALA A 130 -5.90 5.76 6.47
N ALA A 131 -5.91 4.80 7.40
CA ALA A 131 -7.12 4.06 7.75
C ALA A 131 -8.20 4.94 8.40
N VAL A 132 -7.82 5.88 9.28
CA VAL A 132 -8.75 6.84 9.87
C VAL A 132 -9.38 7.72 8.80
N ASP A 133 -8.57 8.28 7.90
CA ASP A 133 -9.08 9.16 6.83
C ASP A 133 -9.95 8.39 5.83
N MET A 134 -9.65 7.11 5.59
CA MET A 134 -10.51 6.22 4.82
C MET A 134 -11.87 6.00 5.49
N LEU A 135 -11.90 5.74 6.80
CA LEU A 135 -13.15 5.61 7.57
C LEU A 135 -13.98 6.90 7.58
N LYS A 136 -13.32 8.06 7.72
CA LYS A 136 -13.99 9.37 7.59
C LYS A 136 -14.60 9.55 6.21
N SER A 137 -13.89 9.16 5.15
CA SER A 137 -14.37 9.24 3.77
C SER A 137 -15.59 8.34 3.55
N ILE A 138 -15.56 7.11 4.09
CA ILE A 138 -16.72 6.20 4.09
C ILE A 138 -17.92 6.83 4.79
N HIS A 139 -17.70 7.42 5.98
CA HIS A 139 -18.77 8.07 6.74
C HIS A 139 -19.36 9.28 6.00
N MET A 140 -18.49 10.14 5.44
CA MET A 140 -18.91 11.30 4.65
C MET A 140 -19.74 10.88 3.43
N LEU A 141 -19.28 9.88 2.67
CA LEU A 141 -20.01 9.34 1.52
C LEU A 141 -21.35 8.73 1.93
N GLY A 142 -21.40 8.03 3.07
CA GLY A 142 -22.64 7.45 3.60
C GLY A 142 -23.66 8.48 4.08
N ASN A 143 -23.24 9.71 4.36
CA ASN A 143 -24.13 10.80 4.77
C ASN A 143 -24.66 11.63 3.58
N LEU A 144 -24.16 11.42 2.36
CA LEU A 144 -24.66 12.09 1.17
C LEU A 144 -26.06 11.57 0.82
N GLN A 145 -27.02 12.47 0.60
CA GLN A 145 -28.39 12.06 0.28
C GLN A 145 -28.53 11.81 -1.24
N PRO A 146 -28.98 10.63 -1.70
CA PRO A 146 -29.12 10.33 -3.12
C PRO A 146 -30.07 11.25 -3.89
N ASN A 147 -30.98 11.94 -3.19
CA ASN A 147 -31.97 12.85 -3.77
C ASN A 147 -31.43 14.27 -4.01
N GLU A 148 -30.22 14.59 -3.54
CA GLU A 148 -29.62 15.90 -3.76
C GLU A 148 -29.16 16.04 -5.22
N PRO A 149 -29.41 17.19 -5.88
CA PRO A 149 -29.04 17.39 -7.28
C PRO A 149 -27.53 17.31 -7.51
N GLU A 150 -26.73 17.57 -6.47
CA GLU A 150 -25.27 17.54 -6.51
C GLU A 150 -24.67 16.23 -5.96
N TYR A 151 -25.50 15.22 -5.66
CA TYR A 151 -25.06 13.95 -5.07
C TYR A 151 -23.87 13.33 -5.82
N LEU A 152 -24.02 13.14 -7.15
CA LEU A 152 -22.96 12.52 -7.97
C LEU A 152 -21.69 13.35 -8.01
N VAL A 153 -21.82 14.68 -8.11
CA VAL A 153 -20.67 15.60 -8.12
C VAL A 153 -19.92 15.53 -6.79
N ASN A 154 -20.63 15.50 -5.66
CA ASN A 154 -20.03 15.41 -4.33
C ASN A 154 -19.37 14.03 -4.08
N VAL A 155 -19.96 12.96 -4.60
CA VAL A 155 -19.37 11.62 -4.59
C VAL A 155 -18.07 11.60 -5.39
N GLU A 156 -18.09 12.05 -6.65
CA GLU A 156 -16.89 12.06 -7.52
C GLU A 156 -15.77 12.90 -6.92
N LYS A 157 -16.10 14.09 -6.43
CA LYS A 157 -15.14 15.02 -5.81
C LYS A 157 -14.49 14.44 -4.54
N SER A 158 -15.11 13.45 -3.91
CA SER A 158 -14.55 12.78 -2.73
C SER A 158 -13.62 11.61 -3.09
N MET A 159 -13.62 11.16 -4.35
CA MET A 159 -12.88 9.95 -4.77
C MET A 159 -11.37 10.10 -4.70
N GLY A 160 -10.82 11.30 -4.93
CA GLY A 160 -9.39 11.58 -4.80
C GLY A 160 -8.87 11.30 -3.39
N THR A 161 -9.48 11.96 -2.40
CA THR A 161 -9.11 11.78 -0.97
C THR A 161 -9.34 10.34 -0.53
N TYR A 162 -10.47 9.76 -0.96
CA TYR A 162 -10.79 8.38 -0.60
C TYR A 162 -9.78 7.39 -1.17
N GLY A 163 -9.49 7.49 -2.47
CA GLY A 163 -8.54 6.63 -3.17
C GLY A 163 -7.12 6.76 -2.64
N ALA A 164 -6.69 7.97 -2.28
CA ALA A 164 -5.38 8.21 -1.68
C ALA A 164 -5.22 7.47 -0.33
N SER A 165 -6.21 7.61 0.55
CA SER A 165 -6.24 6.93 1.85
C SER A 165 -6.30 5.41 1.72
N PHE A 166 -7.11 4.91 0.78
CA PHE A 166 -7.20 3.48 0.45
C PHE A 166 -5.87 2.91 0.01
N ASN A 167 -5.16 3.61 -0.89
CA ASN A 167 -3.92 3.11 -1.47
C ASN A 167 -2.83 2.91 -0.40
N VAL A 168 -2.66 3.89 0.50
CA VAL A 168 -1.71 3.78 1.62
C VAL A 168 -2.12 2.69 2.61
N ALA A 169 -3.41 2.60 2.96
CA ALA A 169 -3.90 1.57 3.87
C ALA A 169 -3.72 0.16 3.29
N PHE A 170 -3.97 -0.03 1.99
CA PHE A 170 -3.79 -1.28 1.28
C PHE A 170 -2.33 -1.74 1.24
N TRP A 171 -1.42 -0.91 0.72
CA TRP A 171 0.00 -1.28 0.62
C TRP A 171 0.65 -1.42 2.00
N GLY A 172 0.28 -0.55 2.94
CA GLY A 172 0.73 -0.66 4.33
C GLY A 172 0.30 -1.98 4.96
N SER A 173 -0.97 -2.37 4.78
CA SER A 173 -1.48 -3.66 5.23
C SER A 173 -0.70 -4.83 4.61
N ILE A 174 -0.47 -4.83 3.29
CA ILE A 174 0.35 -5.86 2.64
C ILE A 174 1.73 -5.99 3.29
N HIS A 175 2.42 -4.87 3.51
CA HIS A 175 3.73 -4.90 4.16
C HIS A 175 3.67 -5.47 5.57
N ILE A 176 2.67 -5.07 6.38
CA ILE A 176 2.50 -5.61 7.74
C ILE A 176 2.26 -7.13 7.69
N ILE A 177 1.37 -7.58 6.82
CA ILE A 177 1.02 -9.00 6.62
C ILE A 177 2.25 -9.82 6.28
N LEU A 178 3.14 -9.29 5.43
CA LEU A 178 4.37 -9.95 5.02
C LEU A 178 5.46 -9.90 6.11
N GLN A 179 5.53 -8.82 6.89
CA GLN A 179 6.52 -8.67 7.96
C GLN A 179 6.26 -9.61 9.14
N VAL A 180 5.00 -9.99 9.41
CA VAL A 180 4.66 -10.93 10.50
C VAL A 180 5.34 -12.30 10.32
N PRO A 181 5.13 -13.06 9.23
CA PRO A 181 5.80 -14.33 9.00
C PRO A 181 7.31 -14.15 8.81
N ALA A 182 7.77 -13.07 8.17
CA ALA A 182 9.21 -12.80 8.06
C ALA A 182 9.87 -12.64 9.44
N THR A 183 9.22 -11.90 10.35
CA THR A 183 9.67 -11.75 11.75
C THR A 183 9.62 -13.09 12.47
N TRP A 184 8.58 -13.88 12.25
CA TRP A 184 8.44 -15.20 12.84
C TRP A 184 9.65 -16.10 12.52
N ILE A 185 9.99 -16.18 11.23
CA ILE A 185 11.03 -17.04 10.69
C ILE A 185 12.42 -16.53 11.05
N LEU A 186 12.66 -15.21 10.92
CA LEU A 186 14.00 -14.66 11.05
C LEU A 186 14.45 -14.44 12.50
N PHE A 187 13.54 -14.41 13.48
CA PHE A 187 13.83 -14.19 14.90
C PHE A 187 13.65 -15.43 15.78
N GLU A 188 13.91 -16.63 15.25
CA GLU A 188 13.75 -17.91 15.97
C GLU A 188 14.45 -17.92 17.35
N ASP A 189 15.69 -17.42 17.42
CA ASP A 189 16.51 -17.41 18.63
C ASP A 189 16.14 -16.29 19.63
N MET A 190 15.25 -15.36 19.27
CA MET A 190 14.96 -14.14 20.04
C MET A 190 13.49 -14.03 20.44
N LYS A 191 12.99 -15.04 21.18
CA LYS A 191 11.57 -15.19 21.54
C LYS A 191 10.90 -13.89 22.04
N SER A 192 11.53 -13.15 22.96
CA SER A 192 10.95 -11.93 23.52
C SER A 192 10.81 -10.80 22.48
N ARG A 193 11.83 -10.59 21.65
CA ARG A 193 11.82 -9.58 20.58
C ARG A 193 10.84 -9.94 19.46
N ARG A 194 10.84 -11.21 19.05
CA ARG A 194 9.90 -11.75 18.07
C ARG A 194 8.47 -11.45 18.49
N ARG A 195 8.11 -11.82 19.73
CA ARG A 195 6.78 -11.56 20.31
C ARG A 195 6.44 -10.08 20.32
N ARG A 196 7.34 -9.22 20.80
CA ARG A 196 7.11 -7.78 20.85
C ARG A 196 6.87 -7.17 19.47
N ARG A 197 7.69 -7.51 18.48
CA ARG A 197 7.55 -6.96 17.12
C ARG A 197 6.27 -7.46 16.45
N ILE A 198 5.99 -8.75 16.54
CA ILE A 198 4.73 -9.30 16.01
C ILE A 198 3.53 -8.65 16.69
N PHE A 199 3.58 -8.44 18.00
CA PHE A 199 2.52 -7.74 18.72
C PHE A 199 2.32 -6.32 18.17
N ILE A 200 3.40 -5.55 18.00
CA ILE A 200 3.33 -4.20 17.42
C ILE A 200 2.73 -4.24 16.00
N LEU A 201 3.17 -5.17 15.15
CA LEU A 201 2.65 -5.33 13.79
C LEU A 201 1.16 -5.72 13.78
N VAL A 202 0.77 -6.70 14.58
CA VAL A 202 -0.62 -7.17 14.65
C VAL A 202 -1.55 -6.09 15.18
N VAL A 203 -1.17 -5.41 16.28
CA VAL A 203 -1.95 -4.29 16.82
C VAL A 203 -2.03 -3.16 15.82
N GLY A 204 -0.92 -2.80 15.18
CA GLY A 204 -0.87 -1.76 14.15
C GLY A 204 -1.62 -2.12 12.86
N ALA A 205 -1.92 -3.40 12.62
CA ALA A 205 -2.73 -3.85 11.48
C ALA A 205 -4.24 -3.72 11.71
N LEU A 206 -4.70 -3.66 12.97
CA LEU A 206 -6.14 -3.78 13.27
C LEU A 206 -6.96 -2.70 12.55
N LEU A 207 -6.57 -1.42 12.69
CA LEU A 207 -7.32 -0.31 12.11
C LEU A 207 -7.33 -0.30 10.57
N PRO A 208 -6.19 -0.42 9.85
CA PRO A 208 -6.22 -0.45 8.39
C PRO A 208 -6.99 -1.65 7.85
N LEU A 209 -6.95 -2.80 8.52
CA LEU A 209 -7.77 -3.95 8.14
C LEU A 209 -9.27 -3.65 8.36
N ILE A 210 -9.68 -3.14 9.53
CA ILE A 210 -11.07 -2.73 9.77
C ILE A 210 -11.55 -1.76 8.70
N ALA A 211 -10.74 -0.77 8.36
CA ALA A 211 -11.07 0.23 7.35
C ALA A 211 -11.21 -0.40 5.95
N LEU A 212 -10.28 -1.28 5.53
CA LEU A 212 -10.37 -1.99 4.25
C LEU A 212 -11.61 -2.88 4.18
N THR A 213 -11.95 -3.53 5.29
CA THR A 213 -13.19 -4.32 5.41
C THR A 213 -14.43 -3.42 5.28
N ALA A 214 -14.44 -2.27 5.96
CA ALA A 214 -15.53 -1.31 5.85
C ALA A 214 -15.70 -0.80 4.41
N ASN A 215 -14.62 -0.62 3.64
CA ASN A 215 -14.72 -0.31 2.21
C ASN A 215 -15.40 -1.43 1.40
N GLY A 216 -15.11 -2.69 1.74
CA GLY A 216 -15.74 -3.86 1.11
C GLY A 216 -17.25 -3.94 1.38
N PHE A 217 -17.69 -3.57 2.58
CA PHE A 217 -19.10 -3.65 2.98
C PHE A 217 -19.93 -2.37 2.77
N GLY A 218 -19.29 -1.21 2.71
CA GLY A 218 -19.98 0.06 2.50
C GLY A 218 -20.15 0.35 1.00
N PRO A 219 -19.31 1.20 0.39
CA PRO A 219 -19.48 1.65 -0.99
C PRO A 219 -19.45 0.52 -2.03
N SER A 220 -18.60 -0.49 -1.81
CA SER A 220 -18.44 -1.62 -2.75
C SER A 220 -19.68 -2.53 -2.75
N LEU A 221 -20.26 -2.79 -1.57
CA LEU A 221 -21.46 -3.61 -1.45
C LEU A 221 -22.69 -2.87 -2.01
N TYR A 222 -22.78 -1.56 -1.76
CA TYR A 222 -23.86 -0.72 -2.30
C TYR A 222 -23.86 -0.72 -3.83
N GLN A 223 -22.67 -0.62 -4.45
CA GLN A 223 -22.54 -0.73 -5.90
C GLN A 223 -22.80 -2.11 -6.45
N ILE A 224 -22.47 -3.18 -5.70
CA ILE A 224 -22.83 -4.55 -6.12
C ILE A 224 -24.35 -4.70 -6.11
N ILE A 225 -25.02 -4.19 -5.09
CA ILE A 225 -26.49 -4.21 -5.00
C ILE A 225 -27.08 -3.37 -6.13
N ASP A 226 -26.62 -2.15 -6.36
CA ASP A 226 -27.10 -1.31 -7.47
C ASP A 226 -26.82 -1.94 -8.82
N TYR A 227 -25.63 -2.52 -9.04
CA TYR A 227 -25.27 -3.23 -10.28
C TYR A 227 -26.28 -4.33 -10.63
N PHE A 228 -26.82 -5.03 -9.63
CA PHE A 228 -27.79 -6.11 -9.83
C PHE A 228 -29.24 -5.64 -9.90
N TYR A 229 -29.60 -4.55 -9.21
CA TYR A 229 -31.01 -4.20 -9.00
C TYR A 229 -31.46 -2.91 -9.70
N LEU A 230 -30.56 -1.97 -10.00
CA LEU A 230 -30.93 -0.63 -10.47
C LEU A 230 -29.96 -0.16 -11.56
N SER A 231 -30.48 0.18 -12.75
CA SER A 231 -29.71 0.69 -13.90
C SER A 231 -29.12 2.11 -13.68
N TYR A 232 -28.62 2.43 -12.50
CA TYR A 232 -28.00 3.72 -12.19
C TYR A 232 -26.57 3.80 -12.77
N PRO A 233 -26.16 4.99 -13.24
CA PRO A 233 -24.80 5.21 -13.74
C PRO A 233 -23.76 4.88 -12.65
N GLN A 234 -22.79 4.05 -13.03
CA GLN A 234 -21.78 3.46 -12.14
C GLN A 234 -20.69 4.47 -11.78
N VAL A 235 -21.02 5.52 -11.02
CA VAL A 235 -20.07 6.54 -10.51
C VAL A 235 -19.22 5.97 -9.34
N GLY A 236 -18.98 4.67 -9.37
CA GLY A 236 -18.58 3.88 -8.23
C GLY A 236 -17.07 3.68 -8.06
N LEU A 237 -16.68 2.46 -7.68
CA LEU A 237 -15.31 1.96 -7.59
C LEU A 237 -14.50 2.28 -8.85
N ASP A 238 -15.18 2.36 -9.99
CA ASP A 238 -14.59 2.70 -11.28
C ASP A 238 -13.98 4.10 -11.31
N SER A 239 -14.52 5.05 -10.55
CA SER A 239 -14.05 6.43 -10.47
C SER A 239 -12.96 6.63 -9.41
N MET A 240 -12.67 5.61 -8.60
CA MET A 240 -11.70 5.73 -7.51
C MET A 240 -10.27 5.62 -8.05
N PRO A 241 -9.42 6.65 -7.86
CA PRO A 241 -8.07 6.66 -8.36
C PRO A 241 -7.11 5.92 -7.39
N ALA A 242 -7.41 4.66 -7.07
CA ALA A 242 -6.59 3.81 -6.22
C ALA A 242 -6.29 2.48 -6.91
N LEU A 243 -5.07 1.98 -6.82
CA LEU A 243 -4.65 0.80 -7.61
C LEU A 243 -4.96 0.97 -9.10
N TYR A 244 -4.87 2.23 -9.56
CA TYR A 244 -5.23 2.67 -10.90
C TYR A 244 -3.98 2.87 -11.74
N SER A 245 -4.03 2.45 -13.00
CA SER A 245 -3.03 2.78 -14.02
C SER A 245 -3.76 3.23 -15.28
N LYS A 246 -3.27 4.29 -15.92
CA LYS A 246 -3.89 4.84 -17.13
C LYS A 246 -3.99 3.79 -18.23
N GLY A 247 -5.21 3.56 -18.73
CA GLY A 247 -5.48 2.56 -19.76
C GLY A 247 -5.62 1.12 -19.24
N MET A 248 -5.56 0.87 -17.93
CA MET A 248 -5.77 -0.47 -17.39
C MET A 248 -7.18 -0.98 -17.71
N ALA A 249 -7.32 -2.28 -17.96
CA ALA A 249 -8.64 -2.87 -18.20
C ALA A 249 -9.54 -2.67 -16.97
N LEU A 250 -10.78 -2.23 -17.19
CA LEU A 250 -11.75 -1.98 -16.12
C LEU A 250 -11.94 -3.17 -15.17
N LYS A 251 -11.98 -4.39 -15.71
CA LYS A 251 -12.09 -5.63 -14.92
C LYS A 251 -10.90 -5.82 -13.98
N THR A 252 -9.69 -5.47 -14.44
CA THR A 252 -8.47 -5.54 -13.63
C THR A 252 -8.54 -4.53 -12.49
N HIS A 253 -8.99 -3.30 -12.76
CA HIS A 253 -9.13 -2.27 -11.73
C HIS A 253 -10.11 -2.70 -10.63
N ARG A 254 -11.33 -3.11 -11.03
CA ARG A 254 -12.34 -3.65 -10.10
C ARG A 254 -11.82 -4.84 -9.31
N PHE A 255 -11.09 -5.74 -9.96
CA PHE A 255 -10.47 -6.88 -9.28
C PHE A 255 -9.48 -6.44 -8.21
N MET A 256 -8.60 -5.48 -8.50
CA MET A 256 -7.65 -4.96 -7.51
C MET A 256 -8.35 -4.28 -6.35
N MET A 257 -9.40 -3.50 -6.62
CA MET A 257 -10.21 -2.87 -5.58
C MET A 257 -10.92 -3.90 -4.69
N LEU A 258 -11.49 -4.95 -5.29
CA LEU A 258 -12.12 -6.04 -4.56
C LEU A 258 -11.08 -6.78 -3.70
N LEU A 259 -9.92 -7.09 -4.28
CA LEU A 259 -8.81 -7.75 -3.59
C LEU A 259 -8.35 -6.94 -2.37
N GLY A 260 -8.18 -5.62 -2.53
CA GLY A 260 -7.79 -4.76 -1.43
C GLY A 260 -8.84 -4.66 -0.33
N SER A 261 -10.12 -4.59 -0.71
CA SER A 261 -11.23 -4.55 0.25
C SER A 261 -11.38 -5.84 1.05
N HIS A 262 -11.01 -6.98 0.47
CA HIS A 262 -11.09 -8.30 1.09
C HIS A 262 -9.75 -8.80 1.66
N LEU A 263 -8.72 -7.93 1.70
CA LEU A 263 -7.39 -8.28 2.21
C LEU A 263 -7.44 -8.80 3.66
N VAL A 264 -8.43 -8.35 4.44
CA VAL A 264 -8.68 -8.81 5.81
C VAL A 264 -9.04 -10.28 5.88
N LEU A 265 -9.88 -10.77 4.97
CA LEU A 265 -10.23 -12.19 4.93
C LEU A 265 -8.98 -13.04 4.66
N LEU A 266 -8.09 -12.53 3.80
CA LEU A 266 -6.81 -13.16 3.49
C LEU A 266 -5.82 -13.12 4.65
N PHE A 267 -5.97 -12.22 5.62
CA PHE A 267 -5.10 -12.12 6.79
C PHE A 267 -5.65 -12.86 8.03
N ILE A 268 -6.97 -12.80 8.26
CA ILE A 268 -7.63 -13.49 9.36
C ILE A 268 -7.39 -14.99 9.27
N VAL A 269 -7.40 -15.58 8.08
CA VAL A 269 -7.19 -17.03 7.92
C VAL A 269 -5.78 -17.46 8.36
N PRO A 270 -4.67 -16.91 7.82
CA PRO A 270 -3.32 -17.24 8.29
C PRO A 270 -3.10 -16.90 9.77
N LEU A 271 -3.64 -15.79 10.27
CA LEU A 271 -3.52 -15.46 11.70
C LEU A 271 -4.24 -16.50 12.56
N SER A 272 -5.45 -16.90 12.18
CA SER A 272 -6.23 -17.90 12.91
C SER A 272 -5.50 -19.24 12.89
N LEU A 273 -4.96 -19.65 11.75
CA LEU A 273 -4.13 -20.84 11.62
C LEU A 273 -2.86 -20.75 12.47
N LEU A 274 -2.20 -19.60 12.51
CA LEU A 274 -1.03 -19.36 13.36
C LEU A 274 -1.38 -19.44 14.85
N THR A 275 -2.50 -18.86 15.27
CA THR A 275 -2.98 -18.93 16.66
C THR A 275 -3.35 -20.36 17.06
N LEU A 276 -3.99 -21.11 16.16
CA LEU A 276 -4.30 -22.53 16.36
C LEU A 276 -3.02 -23.38 16.47
N TRP A 277 -2.03 -23.08 15.62
CA TRP A 277 -0.72 -23.74 15.62
C TRP A 277 0.03 -23.49 16.94
N GLU A 278 0.15 -22.24 17.36
CA GLU A 278 0.77 -21.88 18.64
C GLU A 278 0.03 -22.53 19.82
N ALA A 279 -1.30 -22.53 19.81
CA ALA A 279 -2.10 -23.19 20.83
C ALA A 279 -1.87 -24.71 20.89
N ALA A 280 -1.56 -25.34 19.75
CA ALA A 280 -1.22 -26.76 19.67
C ALA A 280 0.20 -27.07 20.14
N MET A 281 1.17 -26.18 19.89
CA MET A 281 2.59 -26.40 20.17
C MET A 281 3.03 -25.98 21.58
N ILE A 282 2.27 -25.15 22.30
CA ILE A 282 2.63 -24.73 23.66
C ILE A 282 2.33 -25.85 24.66
N GLY A 283 3.37 -26.56 25.09
CA GLY A 283 3.29 -27.72 25.99
C GLY A 283 2.63 -27.44 27.35
N GLU A 284 2.91 -26.30 27.99
CA GLU A 284 2.68 -26.14 29.44
C GLU A 284 1.62 -25.08 29.84
N TRP A 285 0.83 -24.54 28.89
CA TRP A 285 -0.22 -23.58 29.24
C TRP A 285 -1.45 -24.25 29.86
N THR A 286 -2.13 -23.52 30.75
CA THR A 286 -3.37 -23.97 31.40
C THR A 286 -4.38 -24.41 30.34
N TRP A 287 -5.01 -25.55 30.57
CA TRP A 287 -5.93 -26.19 29.62
C TRP A 287 -7.01 -25.22 29.10
N GLY A 288 -7.51 -24.31 29.96
CA GLY A 288 -8.47 -23.28 29.58
C GLY A 288 -7.98 -22.33 28.48
N LEU A 289 -6.72 -21.91 28.51
CA LEU A 289 -6.18 -20.98 27.51
C LEU A 289 -6.00 -21.64 26.14
N LYS A 290 -5.67 -22.94 26.11
CA LYS A 290 -5.65 -23.74 24.87
C LYS A 290 -7.04 -23.86 24.26
N ILE A 291 -8.08 -24.04 25.09
CA ILE A 291 -9.47 -24.09 24.63
C ILE A 291 -9.91 -22.74 24.08
N CYS A 292 -9.63 -21.64 24.79
CA CYS A 292 -9.96 -20.30 24.31
C CYS A 292 -9.32 -20.01 22.96
N LEU A 293 -8.02 -20.28 22.78
CA LEU A 293 -7.34 -20.06 21.50
C LEU A 293 -7.89 -20.95 20.37
N ARG A 294 -8.25 -22.21 20.67
CA ARG A 294 -8.91 -23.10 19.69
C ARG A 294 -10.29 -22.60 19.29
N ALA A 295 -11.09 -22.17 20.26
CA ALA A 295 -12.42 -21.61 20.01
C ALA A 295 -12.33 -20.34 19.15
N ILE A 296 -11.40 -19.42 19.45
CA ILE A 296 -11.13 -18.22 18.65
C ILE A 296 -10.76 -18.59 17.20
N GLY A 297 -9.84 -19.55 17.02
CA GLY A 297 -9.44 -19.98 15.68
C GLY A 297 -10.57 -20.62 14.87
N LEU A 298 -11.42 -21.44 15.52
CA LEU A 298 -12.60 -22.03 14.89
C LEU A 298 -13.66 -20.97 14.55
N LEU A 299 -13.89 -20.00 15.44
CA LEU A 299 -14.83 -18.90 15.20
C LEU A 299 -14.40 -18.06 14.00
N ASN A 300 -13.11 -17.71 13.91
CA ASN A 300 -12.57 -16.97 12.77
C ASN A 300 -12.68 -17.77 11.47
N LEU A 301 -12.44 -19.09 11.50
CA LEU A 301 -12.61 -19.96 10.34
C LEU A 301 -14.07 -20.01 9.89
N ALA A 302 -15.02 -20.14 10.83
CA ALA A 302 -16.44 -20.15 10.54
C ALA A 302 -16.91 -18.81 9.94
N PHE A 303 -16.44 -17.69 10.52
CA PHE A 303 -16.69 -16.35 9.99
C PHE A 303 -16.15 -16.19 8.57
N PHE A 304 -14.94 -16.69 8.30
CA PHE A 304 -14.36 -16.69 6.96
C PHE A 304 -15.19 -17.52 5.96
N ILE A 305 -15.64 -18.72 6.35
CA ILE A 305 -16.50 -19.56 5.51
C ILE A 305 -17.83 -18.86 5.23
N LEU A 306 -18.43 -18.21 6.23
CA LEU A 306 -19.67 -17.45 6.07
C LEU A 306 -19.47 -16.26 5.10
N MET A 307 -18.35 -15.55 5.23
CA MET A 307 -17.96 -14.46 4.34
C MET A 307 -17.74 -14.92 2.90
N LEU A 308 -17.06 -16.06 2.72
CA LEU A 308 -16.92 -16.70 1.43
C LEU A 308 -18.29 -17.07 0.85
N ALA A 309 -19.15 -17.74 1.63
CA ALA A 309 -20.48 -18.14 1.19
C ALA A 309 -21.36 -16.94 0.80
N ALA A 310 -21.31 -15.85 1.58
CA ALA A 310 -22.00 -14.60 1.27
C ALA A 310 -21.47 -13.96 -0.02
N SER A 311 -20.14 -13.95 -0.23
CA SER A 311 -19.54 -13.47 -1.49
C SER A 311 -19.88 -14.38 -2.67
N TRP A 312 -20.05 -15.68 -2.43
CA TRP A 312 -20.35 -16.69 -3.44
C TRP A 312 -21.79 -16.61 -3.93
N LEU A 313 -22.74 -16.30 -3.04
CA LEU A 313 -24.14 -16.05 -3.39
C LEU A 313 -24.34 -14.81 -4.27
N GLY A 314 -23.36 -13.88 -4.30
CA GLY A 314 -23.41 -12.66 -5.11
C GLY A 314 -22.65 -12.68 -6.45
N PHE A 315 -21.84 -13.71 -6.76
CA PHE A 315 -20.87 -13.60 -7.87
C PHE A 315 -20.57 -14.91 -8.62
N TRP A 316 -21.28 -15.15 -9.74
CA TRP A 316 -20.97 -16.24 -10.69
C TRP A 316 -19.72 -16.00 -11.56
N ALA A 317 -19.14 -14.80 -11.55
CA ALA A 317 -18.01 -14.43 -12.42
C ALA A 317 -16.60 -14.65 -11.84
N CYS A 318 -16.47 -15.08 -10.56
CA CYS A 318 -15.20 -15.21 -9.85
C CYS A 318 -14.81 -16.68 -9.55
N TYR A 319 -15.23 -17.63 -10.39
CA TYR A 319 -14.89 -19.05 -10.29
C TYR A 319 -13.39 -19.38 -10.02
N PRO A 320 -12.41 -18.74 -10.67
CA PRO A 320 -11.00 -19.03 -10.39
C PRO A 320 -10.54 -18.52 -9.01
N PHE A 321 -11.23 -17.53 -8.42
CA PHE A 321 -10.87 -16.95 -7.13
C PHE A 321 -11.33 -17.83 -5.95
N ALA A 322 -12.57 -18.36 -6.01
CA ALA A 322 -13.02 -19.34 -5.02
C ALA A 322 -12.12 -20.58 -5.02
N CYS A 323 -11.72 -21.06 -6.21
CA CYS A 323 -10.74 -22.14 -6.33
C CYS A 323 -9.35 -21.77 -5.80
N LEU A 324 -8.82 -20.57 -6.10
CA LEU A 324 -7.50 -20.14 -5.58
C LEU A 324 -7.51 -19.94 -4.06
N VAL A 325 -8.58 -19.39 -3.49
CA VAL A 325 -8.74 -19.22 -2.04
C VAL A 325 -8.93 -20.58 -1.35
N MET A 326 -9.68 -21.50 -1.95
CA MET A 326 -9.81 -22.88 -1.47
C MET A 326 -8.47 -23.63 -1.55
N ILE A 327 -7.72 -23.48 -2.65
CA ILE A 327 -6.37 -24.04 -2.80
C ILE A 327 -5.41 -23.41 -1.77
N GLN A 328 -5.48 -22.10 -1.53
CA GLN A 328 -4.69 -21.43 -0.50
C GLN A 328 -5.05 -21.89 0.92
N ALA A 329 -6.32 -22.17 1.20
CA ALA A 329 -6.76 -22.71 2.49
C ALA A 329 -6.30 -24.18 2.67
N ILE A 330 -6.38 -25.00 1.62
CA ILE A 330 -5.96 -26.42 1.63
C ILE A 330 -4.43 -26.55 1.69
N VAL A 331 -3.67 -25.70 0.98
CA VAL A 331 -2.20 -25.68 0.98
C VAL A 331 -1.64 -24.94 2.21
N GLY A 332 -2.37 -23.95 2.74
CA GLY A 332 -2.02 -23.15 3.92
C GLY A 332 -1.92 -23.95 5.22
N LEU A 333 -2.55 -25.12 5.27
CA LEU A 333 -2.47 -26.04 6.41
C LEU A 333 -1.09 -26.72 6.57
N ARG A 334 -0.21 -26.67 5.56
CA ARG A 334 1.18 -27.18 5.66
C ARG A 334 2.28 -26.21 5.22
N PHE A 335 1.95 -25.09 4.57
CA PHE A 335 2.95 -24.18 4.02
C PHE A 335 2.57 -22.70 4.25
N THR A 336 2.64 -22.23 5.50
CA THR A 336 2.79 -20.79 5.79
C THR A 336 3.96 -20.19 5.00
N TYR A 337 5.02 -20.98 4.77
CA TYR A 337 6.14 -20.65 3.87
C TYR A 337 5.72 -20.49 2.40
N GLY A 338 4.81 -21.32 1.90
CA GLY A 338 4.34 -21.30 0.52
C GLY A 338 3.43 -20.11 0.25
N ILE A 339 2.55 -19.76 1.19
CA ILE A 339 1.71 -18.56 1.10
C ILE A 339 2.58 -17.29 1.13
N ALA A 340 3.54 -17.20 2.06
CA ALA A 340 4.44 -16.05 2.13
C ALA A 340 5.33 -15.94 0.87
N ALA A 341 5.85 -17.06 0.35
CA ALA A 341 6.65 -17.09 -0.87
C ALA A 341 5.82 -16.73 -2.12
N PHE A 342 4.61 -17.27 -2.24
CA PHE A 342 3.68 -16.95 -3.33
C PHE A 342 3.28 -15.47 -3.29
N TRP A 343 3.00 -14.93 -2.12
CA TRP A 343 2.72 -13.50 -1.96
C TRP A 343 3.92 -12.64 -2.31
N ALA A 344 5.11 -12.97 -1.80
CA ALA A 344 6.34 -12.26 -2.15
C ALA A 344 6.58 -12.30 -3.67
N PHE A 345 6.38 -13.45 -4.31
CA PHE A 345 6.48 -13.61 -5.76
C PHE A 345 5.43 -12.80 -6.52
N SER A 346 4.17 -12.79 -6.05
CA SER A 346 3.09 -12.01 -6.65
C SER A 346 3.39 -10.50 -6.55
N VAL A 347 3.86 -10.03 -5.40
CA VAL A 347 4.28 -8.65 -5.20
C VAL A 347 5.42 -8.30 -6.15
N ILE A 348 6.44 -9.15 -6.29
CA ILE A 348 7.53 -8.95 -7.26
C ILE A 348 6.99 -8.83 -8.68
N ILE A 349 6.10 -9.73 -9.10
CA ILE A 349 5.47 -9.67 -10.43
C ILE A 349 4.70 -8.36 -10.62
N TYR A 350 3.87 -7.94 -9.65
CA TYR A 350 3.11 -6.70 -9.75
C TYR A 350 4.03 -5.47 -9.79
N CYS A 351 5.11 -5.46 -9.01
CA CYS A 351 6.14 -4.41 -9.09
C CYS A 351 6.80 -4.38 -10.47
N LEU A 352 7.16 -5.54 -11.04
CA LEU A 352 7.75 -5.62 -12.37
C LEU A 352 6.78 -5.17 -13.48
N ILE A 353 5.51 -5.56 -13.38
CA ILE A 353 4.45 -5.09 -14.27
C ILE A 353 4.36 -3.58 -14.21
N TYR A 354 4.28 -3.00 -13.01
CA TYR A 354 4.22 -1.55 -12.89
C TYR A 354 5.48 -0.85 -13.35
N VAL A 355 6.68 -1.35 -13.04
CA VAL A 355 7.92 -0.76 -13.53
C VAL A 355 7.92 -0.76 -15.06
N ARG A 356 7.48 -1.85 -15.68
CA ARG A 356 7.27 -1.93 -17.12
C ARG A 356 6.27 -0.86 -17.59
N GLU A 357 5.09 -0.80 -17.00
CA GLU A 357 4.03 0.14 -17.43
C GLU A 357 4.42 1.62 -17.20
N ALA A 358 5.06 1.95 -16.09
CA ALA A 358 5.39 3.32 -15.71
C ALA A 358 6.65 3.87 -16.39
N TYR A 359 7.63 3.02 -16.71
CA TYR A 359 8.94 3.48 -17.22
C TYR A 359 9.26 3.01 -18.64
N PHE A 360 8.67 1.90 -19.09
CA PHE A 360 8.99 1.33 -20.41
C PHE A 360 7.86 1.51 -21.43
N HIS A 361 6.63 1.83 -21.02
CA HIS A 361 5.55 2.15 -21.96
C HIS A 361 5.52 3.65 -22.31
N SER A 362 5.89 3.94 -23.56
CA SER A 362 6.18 5.24 -24.15
C SER A 362 4.99 6.20 -24.35
N GLY A 363 4.08 6.34 -23.37
CA GLY A 363 2.92 7.23 -23.55
C GLY A 363 2.10 7.65 -22.33
N SER A 364 2.17 6.96 -21.19
CA SER A 364 1.54 7.44 -19.95
C SER A 364 2.59 8.07 -19.05
N LEU A 365 2.27 9.26 -18.51
CA LEU A 365 3.12 9.85 -17.48
C LEU A 365 2.86 9.07 -16.18
N ALA A 366 3.92 8.71 -15.45
CA ALA A 366 3.77 8.03 -14.15
C ALA A 366 2.88 8.83 -13.17
N SER A 367 2.78 10.15 -13.37
CA SER A 367 1.89 11.05 -12.63
C SER A 367 0.39 10.82 -12.86
N GLU A 368 0.00 10.11 -13.92
CA GLU A 368 -1.39 9.78 -14.24
C GLU A 368 -1.81 8.41 -13.69
N SER A 369 -0.91 7.70 -13.00
CA SER A 369 -1.14 6.37 -12.44
C SER A 369 -1.04 6.41 -10.92
N CYS A 370 -2.09 5.96 -10.24
CA CYS A 370 -2.19 5.97 -8.78
C CYS A 370 -2.21 4.55 -8.22
N PHE A 371 -1.18 3.80 -8.61
CA PHE A 371 -1.02 2.40 -8.25
C PHE A 371 -0.18 2.23 -6.98
N PHE A 372 1.09 2.65 -6.99
CA PHE A 372 1.97 2.59 -5.81
C PHE A 372 1.98 3.87 -4.99
N MET A 373 1.80 5.00 -5.67
CA MET A 373 1.69 6.32 -5.05
C MET A 373 0.23 6.78 -5.12
N PRO A 374 -0.32 7.37 -4.05
CA PRO A 374 -1.59 8.07 -4.11
C PRO A 374 -1.60 9.17 -5.17
N CYS A 375 -2.76 9.40 -5.79
CA CYS A 375 -3.00 10.66 -6.49
C CYS A 375 -3.07 11.77 -5.45
N ALA A 376 -2.15 12.71 -5.49
CA ALA A 376 -2.19 13.91 -4.67
C ALA A 376 -1.83 15.12 -5.53
N SER A 377 -2.32 16.30 -5.14
CA SER A 377 -1.97 17.53 -5.84
C SER A 377 -0.46 17.80 -5.73
N GLN A 378 0.15 18.16 -6.86
CA GLN A 378 1.56 18.59 -6.87
C GLN A 378 1.71 20.01 -6.32
N THR A 379 0.61 20.75 -6.17
CA THR A 379 0.57 22.14 -5.69
C THR A 379 0.75 22.30 -4.18
N LEU A 380 1.05 21.23 -3.46
CA LEU A 380 1.47 21.32 -2.06
C LEU A 380 2.74 22.16 -1.98
N SER A 381 2.87 22.98 -0.94
CA SER A 381 4.07 23.80 -0.77
C SER A 381 5.30 22.89 -0.84
N ASP A 382 6.29 23.28 -1.65
CA ASP A 382 7.53 22.50 -1.80
C ASP A 382 8.20 22.26 -0.43
N GLU A 383 7.97 23.17 0.52
CA GLU A 383 8.42 23.09 1.90
C GLU A 383 7.80 21.91 2.67
N ASP A 384 6.49 21.68 2.57
CA ASP A 384 5.81 20.57 3.24
C ASP A 384 6.30 19.22 2.68
N GLN A 385 6.51 19.15 1.36
CA GLN A 385 7.03 17.96 0.69
C GLN A 385 8.49 17.69 1.12
N LEU A 386 9.31 18.73 1.14
CA LEU A 386 10.71 18.65 1.55
C LEU A 386 10.84 18.25 3.02
N PHE A 387 9.99 18.80 3.90
CA PHE A 387 9.99 18.47 5.32
C PHE A 387 9.63 17.01 5.56
N GLY A 388 8.58 16.51 4.90
CA GLY A 388 8.21 15.09 4.96
C GLY A 388 9.36 14.18 4.52
N LEU A 389 9.95 14.47 3.36
CA LEU A 389 11.09 13.72 2.83
C LEU A 389 12.30 13.78 3.77
N PHE A 390 12.63 14.95 4.29
CA PHE A 390 13.73 15.16 5.22
C PHE A 390 13.52 14.38 6.51
N ALA A 391 12.30 14.34 7.05
CA ALA A 391 11.96 13.53 8.23
C ALA A 391 12.15 12.03 7.95
N GLY A 392 11.70 11.55 6.78
CA GLY A 392 11.90 10.16 6.35
C GLY A 392 13.38 9.80 6.19
N LEU A 393 14.15 10.66 5.51
CA LEU A 393 15.59 10.50 5.32
C LEU A 393 16.37 10.57 6.63
N THR A 394 16.02 11.50 7.52
CA THR A 394 16.64 11.61 8.85
C THR A 394 16.36 10.35 9.66
N THR A 395 15.13 9.81 9.57
CA THR A 395 14.80 8.57 10.27
C THR A 395 15.60 7.38 9.72
N PHE A 396 15.70 7.27 8.40
CA PHE A 396 16.43 6.21 7.74
C PHE A 396 17.94 6.31 7.93
N ALA A 397 18.54 7.43 7.55
CA ALA A 397 19.97 7.65 7.68
C ALA A 397 20.39 7.69 9.16
N GLY A 398 19.66 8.43 9.99
CA GLY A 398 19.95 8.65 11.41
C GLY A 398 19.80 7.42 12.29
N PHE A 399 18.73 6.63 12.12
CA PHE A 399 18.49 5.45 12.98
C PHE A 399 18.91 4.13 12.35
N GLU A 400 18.99 3.99 11.02
CA GLU A 400 19.38 2.73 10.38
C GLU A 400 20.81 2.70 9.87
N ILE A 401 21.26 3.74 9.17
CA ILE A 401 22.54 3.68 8.45
C ILE A 401 23.70 4.15 9.33
N LEU A 402 23.55 5.30 9.97
CA LEU A 402 24.60 5.94 10.76
C LEU A 402 25.04 5.11 11.97
N PRO A 403 24.16 4.49 12.79
CA PRO A 403 24.62 3.79 13.99
C PRO A 403 25.51 2.57 13.67
N PRO A 404 25.18 1.69 12.70
CA PRO A 404 26.08 0.62 12.29
C PRO A 404 27.40 1.11 11.69
N LEU A 405 27.37 2.17 10.86
CA LEU A 405 28.58 2.76 10.29
C LEU A 405 29.48 3.35 11.38
N TRP A 406 28.90 4.06 12.34
CA TRP A 406 29.61 4.62 13.48
C TRP A 406 30.21 3.53 14.37
N ALA A 407 29.46 2.46 14.63
CA ALA A 407 29.98 1.31 15.38
C ALA A 407 31.15 0.64 14.67
N HIS A 408 31.06 0.45 13.34
CA HIS A 408 32.16 -0.10 12.54
C HIS A 408 33.39 0.83 12.54
N TYR A 409 33.18 2.13 12.38
CA TYR A 409 34.23 3.15 12.46
C TYR A 409 34.94 3.10 13.81
N LYS A 410 34.19 3.03 14.92
CA LYS A 410 34.75 2.96 16.27
C LYS A 410 35.58 1.70 16.49
N VAL A 411 35.09 0.52 16.06
CA VAL A 411 35.83 -0.74 16.16
C VAL A 411 37.12 -0.69 15.33
N ARG A 412 37.06 -0.13 14.12
CA ARG A 412 38.24 0.05 13.27
C ARG A 412 39.25 0.99 13.92
N HIS A 413 38.80 2.09 14.52
CA HIS A 413 39.67 3.03 15.23
C HIS A 413 40.36 2.37 16.43
N GLN A 414 39.60 1.66 17.27
CA GLN A 414 40.15 0.91 18.41
C GLN A 414 41.16 -0.14 17.97
N PHE A 415 40.89 -0.86 16.88
CA PHE A 415 41.84 -1.82 16.31
C PHE A 415 43.14 -1.16 15.84
N VAL A 416 43.04 0.00 15.19
CA VAL A 416 44.22 0.76 14.73
C VAL A 416 45.03 1.24 15.94
N GLU A 417 44.39 1.81 16.97
CA GLU A 417 45.06 2.25 18.21
C GLU A 417 45.78 1.10 18.91
N GLU A 418 45.12 -0.06 19.08
CA GLU A 418 45.74 -1.25 19.67
C GLU A 418 46.95 -1.75 18.87
N TRP A 419 46.87 -1.67 17.53
CA TRP A 419 47.94 -2.12 16.66
C TRP A 419 49.14 -1.17 16.70
N GLU A 420 48.89 0.14 16.70
CA GLU A 420 49.91 1.16 16.88
C GLU A 420 50.60 1.06 18.25
N GLU A 421 49.85 0.78 19.31
CA GLU A 421 50.41 0.55 20.64
C GLU A 421 51.30 -0.69 20.67
N LYS A 422 50.87 -1.81 20.07
CA LYS A 422 51.68 -3.03 19.95
C LYS A 422 52.94 -2.79 19.14
N ALA A 423 52.84 -2.07 18.02
CA ALA A 423 53.99 -1.71 17.20
C ALA A 423 54.99 -0.83 17.98
N ARG A 424 54.50 0.13 18.78
CA ARG A 424 55.33 0.98 19.64
C ARG A 424 56.06 0.15 20.71
N ARG A 425 55.35 -0.76 21.40
CA ARG A 425 55.95 -1.68 22.39
C ARG A 425 57.02 -2.59 21.75
N PHE A 426 56.79 -3.05 20.53
CA PHE A 426 57.77 -3.87 19.80
C PHE A 426 59.03 -3.09 19.45
N ARG A 427 58.90 -1.84 18.96
CA ARG A 427 60.05 -0.96 18.67
C ARG A 427 60.89 -0.69 19.92
N LEU A 428 60.25 -0.39 21.06
CA LEU A 428 60.96 -0.16 22.34
C LEU A 428 61.76 -1.39 22.82
N ARG A 429 61.27 -2.61 22.54
CA ARG A 429 62.00 -3.84 22.87
C ARG A 429 63.22 -4.06 21.99
N LEU A 430 63.17 -3.62 20.73
CA LEU A 430 64.32 -3.70 19.83
C LEU A 430 65.41 -2.73 20.26
N THR A 431 65.06 -1.48 20.59
CA THR A 431 66.04 -0.46 21.01
C THR A 431 66.72 -0.76 22.34
N HIS A 432 66.18 -1.64 23.17
CA HIS A 432 66.82 -2.07 24.43
C HIS A 432 67.76 -3.27 24.26
N ARG A 433 67.79 -3.88 23.08
CA ARG A 433 68.57 -5.09 22.80
C ARG A 433 69.93 -4.79 22.17
N ASP A 434 70.03 -3.63 21.53
CA ASP A 434 71.26 -3.03 21.04
C ASP A 434 71.90 -2.19 22.15
#